data_AF-A0AA40KNZ3-F1
#
_entry.id   AF-A0AA40KNZ3-F1
#
_cell.length_a   1.000
_cell.length_b   1.000
_cell.length_c   1.000
_cell.angle_alpha   90.00
_cell.angle_beta   90.00
_cell.angle_gamma   90.00
#
_symmetry.space_group_name_H-M   'P 1'
#
loop_
_entity.id
_entity.type
_entity.pdbx_description
1 polymer ?
#
loop_
_entity_poly.entity_id
_entity_poly.type
_entity_poly.pdbx_seq_one_letter_code
_entity_poly.pdbx_strand_id
1 'polypeptide(L)' 'MSDDMSKSSSTANELGLANVGGVFVVLMGGMGIACVIAVCEFVWKSRKVAIEERVSEVR' A
#
# COMPACT_ATOMS: atom_id res chain seq x y z
N MET A 1 -49.48 8.65 16.53
CA MET A 1 -48.22 9.38 16.71
C MET A 1 -47.17 8.50 16.05
N SER A 2 -46.83 8.80 14.81
CA SER A 2 -46.14 7.88 13.90
C SER A 2 -44.63 7.83 14.17
N ASP A 3 -44.10 6.62 14.05
CA ASP A 3 -42.68 6.23 14.08
C ASP A 3 -41.85 6.92 12.99
N ASP A 4 -41.28 8.10 13.26
CA ASP A 4 -40.42 8.82 12.30
C ASP A 4 -39.06 9.28 12.88
N MET A 5 -38.62 8.73 14.02
CA MET A 5 -37.33 9.11 14.62
C MET A 5 -36.21 8.04 14.47
N SER A 6 -36.50 6.87 13.89
CA SER A 6 -35.53 5.76 13.82
C SER A 6 -34.78 5.62 12.48
N LYS A 7 -34.95 6.53 11.50
CA LYS A 7 -34.31 6.40 10.17
C LYS A 7 -33.16 7.37 9.89
N SER A 8 -32.82 8.25 10.84
CA SER A 8 -31.78 9.28 10.62
C SER A 8 -30.42 8.96 11.26
N SER A 9 -30.32 7.93 12.11
CA SER A 9 -29.08 7.61 12.84
C SER A 9 -28.13 6.63 12.12
N SER A 10 -28.59 5.90 11.09
CA SER A 10 -27.72 5.00 10.31
C SER A 10 -26.90 5.74 9.25
N THR A 11 -27.49 6.69 8.52
CA THR A 11 -26.83 7.34 7.37
C THR A 11 -25.65 8.24 7.75
N ALA A 12 -25.63 8.83 8.95
CA ALA A 12 -24.56 9.76 9.35
C ALA A 12 -23.25 9.06 9.75
N ASN A 13 -23.32 7.82 10.25
CA ASN A 13 -22.13 7.08 10.72
C ASN A 13 -21.45 6.26 9.59
N GLU A 14 -22.18 5.96 8.52
CA GLU A 14 -21.68 5.18 7.37
C GLU A 14 -20.83 6.04 6.41
N LEU A 15 -21.06 7.36 6.33
CA LEU A 15 -20.29 8.26 5.45
C LEU A 15 -18.86 8.55 5.96
N GLY A 16 -18.57 8.36 7.25
CA GLY A 16 -17.22 8.59 7.81
C GLY A 16 -16.28 7.41 7.57
N LEU A 17 -16.74 6.19 7.88
CA LEU A 17 -15.91 4.98 7.81
C LEU A 17 -15.72 4.46 6.38
N ALA A 18 -16.77 4.52 5.54
CA ALA A 18 -16.68 4.07 4.15
C ALA A 18 -15.74 4.96 3.32
N ASN A 19 -15.75 6.28 3.55
CA ASN A 19 -14.93 7.23 2.81
C ASN A 19 -13.45 7.22 3.26
N VAL A 20 -13.17 7.00 4.55
CA VAL A 20 -11.79 6.90 5.06
C VAL A 20 -11.19 5.50 4.87
N GLY A 21 -12.02 4.47 4.73
CA GLY A 21 -11.59 3.09 4.55
C GLY A 21 -10.70 2.88 3.32
N GLY A 22 -10.98 3.60 2.22
CA GLY A 22 -10.18 3.51 0.99
C GLY A 22 -8.73 3.97 1.17
N VAL A 23 -8.51 5.06 1.93
CA VAL A 23 -7.16 5.61 2.16
C VAL A 23 -6.35 4.69 3.05
N PHE A 24 -6.97 4.09 4.07
CA PHE A 24 -6.28 3.15 4.96
C PHE A 24 -5.77 1.90 4.22
N VAL A 25 -6.59 1.35 3.32
CA VAL A 25 -6.21 0.19 2.49
C VAL A 25 -5.08 0.55 1.53
N VAL A 26 -5.11 1.74 0.92
CA VAL A 26 -4.02 2.20 0.05
C VAL A 26 -2.73 2.43 0.83
N LEU A 27 -2.78 2.95 2.05
CA LEU A 27 -1.58 3.14 2.89
C LEU A 27 -0.99 1.78 3.32
N MET A 28 -1.82 0.87 3.83
CA MET A 28 -1.37 -0.47 4.23
C MET A 28 -0.85 -1.28 3.03
N GLY A 29 -1.58 -1.29 1.92
CA GLY A 29 -1.18 -1.97 0.70
C GLY A 29 0.04 -1.34 0.03
N GLY A 30 0.07 -0.02 -0.06
CA GLY A 30 1.17 0.75 -0.65
C GLY A 30 2.48 0.58 0.10
N MET A 31 2.45 0.53 1.44
CA MET A 31 3.64 0.23 2.24
C MET A 31 4.17 -1.18 1.95
N GLY A 32 3.28 -2.18 1.89
CA GLY A 32 3.68 -3.55 1.56
C GLY A 32 4.30 -3.67 0.16
N ILE A 33 3.66 -3.08 -0.85
CA ILE A 33 4.16 -3.07 -2.23
C ILE A 33 5.50 -2.33 -2.33
N ALA A 34 5.63 -1.18 -1.66
CA ALA A 34 6.89 -0.43 -1.62
C ALA A 34 8.03 -1.24 -1.00
N CYS A 35 7.78 -1.97 0.09
CA CYS A 35 8.77 -2.87 0.68
C CYS A 35 9.16 -3.99 -0.28
N VAL A 36 8.20 -4.63 -0.97
CA VAL A 36 8.49 -5.68 -1.95
C VAL A 36 9.33 -5.14 -3.10
N ILE A 37 8.96 -3.99 -3.66
CA ILE A 37 9.73 -3.36 -4.75
C ILE A 37 11.14 -3.01 -4.27
N ALA A 38 11.30 -2.43 -3.07
CA ALA A 38 12.61 -2.10 -2.52
C ALA A 38 13.50 -3.35 -2.37
N VAL A 39 12.95 -4.48 -1.91
CA VAL A 39 13.68 -5.75 -1.80
C VAL A 39 14.03 -6.30 -3.19
N CYS A 40 13.08 -6.32 -4.13
CA CYS A 40 13.32 -6.78 -5.50
C CYS A 40 14.39 -5.93 -6.21
N GLU A 41 14.29 -4.60 -6.08
CA GLU A 41 15.24 -3.66 -6.66
C GLU A 41 16.63 -3.83 -6.02
N PHE A 42 16.70 -4.01 -4.70
CA PHE A 42 17.95 -4.29 -4.01
C PHE A 42 18.60 -5.58 -4.52
N VAL A 43 17.84 -6.68 -4.62
CA VAL A 43 18.37 -7.96 -5.12
C VAL A 43 18.83 -7.85 -6.57
N TRP A 44 18.08 -7.20 -7.45
CA TRP A 44 18.50 -6.99 -8.84
C TRP A 44 19.71 -6.06 -8.94
N LYS A 45 19.75 -4.97 -8.17
CA LYS A 45 20.88 -4.04 -8.09
C LYS A 45 22.13 -4.77 -7.58
N SER A 46 22.04 -5.51 -6.48
CA SER A 46 23.14 -6.31 -5.93
C SER A 46 23.63 -7.37 -6.92
N ARG A 47 22.74 -8.08 -7.62
CA ARG A 47 23.16 -9.03 -8.67
C ARG A 47 23.86 -8.33 -9.83
N LYS A 48 23.35 -7.18 -10.27
CA LYS A 48 23.95 -6.42 -11.38
C LYS A 48 25.32 -5.88 -11.00
N VAL A 49 25.46 -5.29 -9.81
CA VAL A 49 26.73 -4.80 -9.25
C VAL A 49 27.73 -5.94 -9.08
N ALA A 50 27.31 -7.07 -8.51
CA ALA A 50 28.19 -8.22 -8.31
C ALA A 50 28.65 -8.88 -9.61
N ILE A 51 27.89 -8.76 -10.70
CA ILE A 51 28.28 -9.25 -12.04
C ILE A 51 29.20 -8.24 -12.73
N GLU A 52 28.94 -6.94 -12.59
CA GLU A 52 29.75 -5.87 -13.16
C GLU A 52 31.19 -5.91 -12.62
N GLU A 53 31.37 -6.19 -11.32
CA GLU A 53 32.71 -6.40 -10.73
C GLU A 53 33.48 -7.59 -11.34
N ARG A 54 32.80 -8.67 -11.77
CA ARG A 54 33.47 -9.83 -12.39
C ARG A 54 33.85 -9.60 -13.84
N VAL A 55 33.23 -8.62 -14.50
CA VAL A 55 33.53 -8.26 -15.89
C VAL A 55 34.70 -7.26 -15.95
N SER A 56 34.87 -6.42 -14.93
CA SER A 56 36.00 -5.48 -14.85
C SER A 56 37.34 -6.12 -14.48
N GLU A 57 37.37 -7.23 -13.74
CA GLU A 57 38.62 -7.87 -13.29
C GLU A 57 39.35 -8.68 -14.39
N VAL A 58 38.76 -8.80 -15.59
CA VAL A 58 39.32 -9.57 -16.73
C VAL A 58 40.00 -8.66 -17.79
N ARG A 59 40.14 -7.35 -17.55
CA ARG A 59 40.87 -6.43 -18.43
C ARG A 59 42.03 -5.76 -17.71
#